data_AF-A0A9E1PUD0-F1
#
_entry.id   AF-A0A9E1PUD0-F1
#
_cell.length_a   1.000
_cell.length_b   1.000
_cell.length_c   1.000
_cell.angle_alpha   90.00
_cell.angle_beta   90.00
_cell.angle_gamma   90.00
#
_symmetry.space_group_name_H-M   'P 1'
#
loop_
_entity.id
_entity.type
_entity.pdbx_description
1 polymer ?
#
loop_
_entity_poly.entity_id
_entity_poly.type
_entity_poly.pdbx_seq_one_letter_code
_entity_poly.pdbx_strand_id
1 'polypeptide(L)'
;RFILFRHALRPSSLTLITVVGLNVGALIGGTVVIETLFAIPGLGKRLLDAVFQRDFLMIQGITVFVAVVYVTINTLVDIIYMLVDPRIRKKA
;
A
#
# COMPACT_ATOMS: atom_id res chain seq x y z
N ARG A 1 20.94 -3.33 23.59
CA ARG A 1 20.14 -3.98 22.51
C ARG A 1 18.73 -3.36 22.32
N PHE A 2 18.10 -2.77 23.34
CA PHE A 2 16.77 -2.10 23.26
C PHE A 2 16.72 -0.71 22.58
N ILE A 3 17.84 -0.23 22.01
CA ILE A 3 17.97 1.16 21.52
C ILE A 3 17.73 1.26 20.01
N LEU A 4 17.99 0.19 19.24
CA LEU A 4 17.74 0.14 17.79
C LEU A 4 16.26 0.28 17.46
N PHE A 5 15.40 -0.49 18.15
CA PHE A 5 13.94 -0.38 18.02
C PHE A 5 13.43 1.02 18.38
N ARG A 6 14.11 1.73 19.28
CA ARG A 6 13.68 3.02 19.83
C ARG A 6 14.03 4.24 18.96
N HIS A 7 15.04 4.15 18.10
CA HIS A 7 15.47 5.27 17.23
C HIS A 7 15.18 5.04 15.75
N ALA A 8 15.14 3.80 15.28
CA ALA A 8 14.85 3.52 13.87
C ALA A 8 13.37 3.72 13.52
N LEU A 9 12.43 3.39 14.41
CA LEU A 9 11.00 3.38 14.08
C LEU A 9 10.37 4.77 13.89
N ARG A 10 11.03 5.87 14.29
CA ARG A 10 10.49 7.24 14.12
C ARG A 10 10.72 7.83 12.72
N PRO A 11 11.90 7.68 12.08
CA PRO A 11 12.08 8.06 10.68
C PRO A 11 11.74 6.93 9.69
N SER A 12 11.81 5.66 10.12
CA SER A 12 11.55 4.53 9.24
C SER A 12 10.09 4.35 8.86
N SER A 13 9.11 4.95 9.54
CA SER A 13 7.71 4.90 9.10
C SER A 13 7.51 5.56 7.73
N LEU A 14 8.09 6.75 7.52
CA LEU A 14 8.13 7.42 6.22
C LEU A 14 8.87 6.56 5.18
N THR A 15 10.03 6.01 5.53
CA THR A 15 10.80 5.16 4.61
C THR A 15 10.09 3.86 4.28
N LEU A 16 9.43 3.22 5.25
CA LEU A 16 8.65 2.00 5.08
C LEU A 16 7.44 2.26 4.18
N ILE A 17 6.73 3.37 4.38
CA ILE A 17 5.64 3.81 3.51
C ILE A 17 6.12 3.94 2.06
N THR A 18 7.26 4.61 1.84
CA THR A 18 7.82 4.79 0.49
C THR A 18 8.27 3.46 -0.12
N VAL A 19 8.93 2.59 0.67
CA VAL A 19 9.39 1.27 0.22
C VAL A 19 8.21 0.35 -0.08
N VAL A 20 7.16 0.35 0.74
CA VAL A 20 5.94 -0.43 0.49
C VAL A 20 5.24 0.10 -0.76
N GLY A 21 5.14 1.42 -0.95
CA GLY A 21 4.58 2.02 -2.16
C GLY A 21 5.34 1.60 -3.43
N LEU A 22 6.68 1.63 -3.39
CA LEU A 22 7.54 1.17 -4.49
C LEU A 22 7.35 -0.33 -4.78
N ASN A 23 7.31 -1.18 -3.75
CA ASN A 23 7.11 -2.62 -3.91
C ASN A 23 5.71 -2.95 -4.44
N VAL A 24 4.67 -2.30 -3.94
CA VAL A 24 3.29 -2.48 -4.42
C VAL A 24 3.18 -2.04 -5.87
N GLY A 25 3.78 -0.91 -6.26
CA GLY A 25 3.84 -0.48 -7.67
C GLY A 25 4.53 -1.50 -8.57
N ALA A 26 5.65 -2.06 -8.12
CA ALA A 26 6.36 -3.11 -8.85
C ALA A 26 5.54 -4.41 -8.96
N LEU A 27 4.85 -4.81 -7.90
CA LEU A 27 3.99 -6.00 -7.87
C LEU A 27 2.76 -5.83 -8.77
N ILE A 28 2.12 -4.65 -8.76
CA ILE A 28 1.01 -4.34 -9.68
C ILE A 28 1.50 -4.42 -11.12
N GLY A 29 2.64 -3.79 -11.45
CA GLY A 29 3.23 -3.86 -12.78
C GLY A 29 3.55 -5.29 -13.23
N GLY A 30 4.16 -6.10 -12.36
CA GLY A 30 4.44 -7.51 -12.65
C GLY A 30 3.17 -8.35 -12.83
N THR A 31 2.15 -8.09 -12.00
CA THR A 31 0.87 -8.82 -12.07
C THR A 31 0.12 -8.51 -13.37
N VAL A 32 0.14 -7.26 -13.84
CA VAL A 32 -0.46 -6.87 -15.12
C VAL A 32 0.15 -7.63 -16.30
N VAL A 33 1.49 -7.80 -16.31
CA VAL A 33 2.18 -8.57 -17.35
C VAL A 33 1.74 -10.04 -17.32
N ILE A 34 1.66 -10.64 -16.12
CA ILE A 34 1.20 -12.03 -15.96
C ILE A 34 -0.26 -12.19 -16.40
N GLU A 35 -1.15 -11.27 -15.99
CA GLU A 35 -2.57 -11.28 -16.39
C GLU A 35 -2.75 -11.19 -17.91
N THR A 36 -1.92 -10.37 -18.56
CA THR A 36 -1.97 -10.18 -20.02
C THR A 36 -1.42 -11.40 -20.76
N LEU A 37 -0.28 -11.94 -20.33
CA LEU A 37 0.37 -13.08 -20.98
C LEU A 37 -0.44 -14.38 -20.83
N PHE A 38 -1.02 -14.61 -19.66
CA PHE A 38 -1.82 -15.81 -19.40
C PHE A 38 -3.32 -15.62 -19.67
N ALA A 39 -3.72 -14.46 -20.21
CA ALA A 39 -5.12 -14.10 -20.48
C ALA A 39 -6.07 -14.27 -19.26
N ILE A 40 -5.54 -14.14 -18.05
CA ILE A 40 -6.30 -14.30 -16.81
C ILE A 40 -7.09 -13.00 -16.53
N PRO A 41 -8.39 -13.08 -16.20
CA PRO A 41 -9.16 -11.90 -15.85
C PRO A 41 -8.71 -11.37 -14.49
N GLY A 42 -8.01 -10.24 -14.50
CA GLY A 42 -7.54 -9.57 -13.28
C GLY A 42 -7.75 -8.07 -13.29
N LEU A 43 -7.50 -7.46 -12.12
CA LEU A 43 -7.76 -6.03 -11.88
C LEU A 43 -6.79 -5.14 -12.65
N GLY A 44 -5.55 -5.60 -12.87
CA GLY A 44 -4.52 -4.84 -13.58
C GLY A 44 -4.84 -4.70 -15.07
N LYS A 45 -5.24 -5.80 -15.71
CA LYS A 45 -5.70 -5.81 -17.10
C LYS A 45 -6.95 -4.95 -17.29
N ARG A 46 -7.92 -5.02 -16.37
CA ARG A 46 -9.12 -4.15 -16.43
C ARG A 46 -8.80 -2.67 -16.25
N LEU A 47 -7.82 -2.33 -15.43
CA LEU A 47 -7.31 -0.96 -15.31
C LEU A 47 -6.71 -0.48 -16.63
N LEU A 48 -5.87 -1.29 -17.27
CA LEU A 48 -5.29 -0.96 -18.58
C LEU A 48 -6.37 -0.78 -19.65
N ASP A 49 -7.32 -1.72 -19.74
CA ASP A 49 -8.43 -1.65 -20.69
C ASP A 49 -9.26 -0.38 -20.46
N ALA A 50 -9.53 -0.02 -19.20
CA ALA A 50 -10.22 1.22 -18.85
C ALA A 50 -9.43 2.49 -19.25
N VAL A 51 -8.10 2.47 -19.12
CA VAL A 51 -7.24 3.58 -19.58
C VAL A 51 -7.30 3.73 -21.10
N PHE A 52 -7.25 2.64 -21.85
CA PHE A 52 -7.36 2.67 -23.31
C PHE A 52 -8.76 3.08 -23.79
N GLN A 53 -9.81 2.63 -23.10
CA GLN A 53 -11.20 3.00 -23.40
C GLN A 53 -11.60 4.37 -22.83
N ARG A 54 -10.69 5.04 -22.09
CA ARG A 54 -10.93 6.30 -21.37
C ARG A 54 -12.17 6.23 -20.46
N ASP A 55 -12.40 5.06 -19.86
CA ASP A 55 -13.43 4.88 -18.86
C ASP A 55 -12.95 5.44 -17.52
N PHE A 56 -13.21 6.74 -17.33
CA PHE A 56 -12.84 7.46 -16.11
C PHE A 56 -13.52 6.91 -14.86
N LEU A 57 -14.73 6.35 -14.99
CA LEU A 57 -15.48 5.82 -13.85
C LEU A 57 -14.79 4.56 -13.30
N MET A 58 -14.36 3.67 -14.20
CA MET A 58 -13.64 2.45 -13.83
C MET A 58 -12.28 2.76 -13.21
N ILE A 59 -11.52 3.71 -13.78
CA ILE A 59 -10.23 4.15 -13.23
C ILE A 59 -10.41 4.73 -11.83
N GLN A 60 -11.40 5.61 -11.65
CA GLN A 60 -11.67 6.25 -10.37
C GLN A 60 -12.11 5.23 -9.31
N GLY A 61 -12.97 4.27 -9.68
CA GLY A 61 -13.41 3.20 -8.78
C GLY A 61 -12.25 2.35 -8.26
N ILE A 62 -11.35 1.94 -9.16
CA ILE A 62 -10.16 1.16 -8.77
C ILE A 62 -9.19 2.00 -7.95
N THR A 63 -9.03 3.28 -8.28
CA THR A 63 -8.20 4.21 -7.50
C THR A 63 -8.69 4.37 -6.06
N VAL A 64 -10.00 4.59 -5.87
CA VAL A 64 -10.61 4.72 -4.53
C VAL A 64 -10.49 3.41 -3.75
N PHE A 65 -10.70 2.27 -4.40
CA PHE A 65 -10.53 0.95 -3.77
C PHE A 65 -9.10 0.77 -3.23
N VAL A 66 -8.08 1.04 -4.04
CA VAL A 66 -6.68 0.98 -3.63
C VAL A 66 -6.39 1.96 -2.49
N ALA A 67 -6.93 3.18 -2.56
CA ALA A 67 -6.76 4.17 -1.50
C ALA A 67 -7.35 3.70 -0.16
N VAL A 68 -8.55 3.11 -0.15
CA VAL A 68 -9.18 2.57 1.07
C VAL A 68 -8.34 1.44 1.67
N VAL A 69 -7.88 0.50 0.84
CA VAL A 69 -7.00 -0.59 1.29
C VAL A 69 -5.72 -0.03 1.89
N TYR A 70 -5.13 0.97 1.23
CA TYR A 70 -3.89 1.60 1.67
C TYR A 70 -4.05 2.32 3.02
N VAL A 71 -5.13 3.08 3.20
CA VAL A 71 -5.44 3.75 4.48
C VAL A 71 -5.69 2.71 5.58
N THR A 72 -6.39 1.62 5.26
CA THR A 72 -6.65 0.54 6.21
C THR A 72 -5.36 -0.12 6.68
N ILE A 73 -4.45 -0.45 5.75
CA ILE A 73 -3.15 -1.04 6.09
C ILE A 73 -2.32 -0.07 6.95
N ASN A 74 -2.24 1.20 6.57
CA ASN A 74 -1.52 2.19 7.38
C ASN A 74 -2.11 2.33 8.79
N THR A 75 -3.44 2.35 8.90
CA THR A 75 -4.12 2.42 10.20
C THR A 75 -3.81 1.19 11.06
N LEU A 76 -3.80 -0.02 10.46
CA LEU A 76 -3.41 -1.24 11.17
C LEU A 76 -1.96 -1.19 11.64
N VAL A 77 -1.06 -0.70 10.78
CA VAL A 77 0.35 -0.50 11.11
C VAL A 77 0.48 0.47 12.28
N ASP A 78 -0.23 1.60 12.27
CA ASP A 78 -0.25 2.58 13.37
C ASP A 78 -0.78 1.98 14.68
N ILE A 79 -1.81 1.13 14.62
CA ILE A 79 -2.34 0.41 15.79
C ILE A 79 -1.31 -0.58 16.33
N ILE A 80 -0.64 -1.35 15.46
CA ILE A 80 0.42 -2.28 15.86
C ILE A 80 1.57 -1.50 16.51
N TYR A 81 1.95 -0.34 15.95
CA TYR A 81 2.93 0.56 16.57
C TYR A 81 2.50 1.02 17.96
N MET A 82 1.23 1.40 18.13
CA MET A 82 0.69 1.81 19.44
C MET A 82 0.71 0.66 20.47
N LEU A 83 0.46 -0.57 20.04
CA LEU A 83 0.48 -1.76 20.91
C LEU A 83 1.89 -2.22 21.27
N VAL A 84 2.84 -2.10 20.34
CA VAL A 84 4.24 -2.51 20.54
C VAL A 84 5.03 -1.48 21.37
N ASP A 85 4.66 -0.19 21.35
CA ASP A 85 5.35 0.85 22.13
C ASP A 85 4.47 1.43 23.28
N PRO A 86 4.54 0.88 24.51
CA PRO A 86 3.73 1.32 25.65
C PRO A 86 4.15 2.70 26.23
N ARG A 87 5.10 3.43 25.62
CA ARG A 87 5.53 4.77 26.08
C ARG A 87 4.79 5.95 25.42
N ILE A 88 4.02 5.76 24.34
CA ILE A 88 3.13 6.82 23.81
C ILE A 88 2.03 7.17 24.82
N ARG A 89 1.67 6.22 25.69
CA ARG A 89 0.62 6.37 26.73
C ARG A 89 0.98 7.33 27.88
N LYS A 90 2.19 7.89 27.95
CA LYS A 90 2.62 8.79 29.05
C LYS A 90 2.75 10.27 28.68
N LYS A 91 2.30 10.68 27.50
CA LYS A 91 2.22 12.11 27.12
C LYS A 91 0.82 12.51 26.64
N ALA A 92 -0.20 12.03 27.35
CA ALA A 92 -1.50 12.67 27.40
C ALA A 92 -1.70 13.15 28.85
#